data_AF-A0A9E1IIV0-F1
#
_entry.id   AF-A0A9E1IIV0-F1
#
_cell.length_a   1.000
_cell.length_b   1.000
_cell.length_c   1.000
_cell.angle_alpha   90.00
_cell.angle_beta   90.00
_cell.angle_gamma   90.00
#
_symmetry.space_group_name_H-M   'P 1'
#
loop_
_entity.id
_entity.type
_entity.pdbx_description
1 polymer ?
#
loop_
_entity_poly.entity_id
_entity_poly.type
_entity_poly.pdbx_seq_one_letter_code
_entity_poly.pdbx_strand_id
1 'polypeptide(L)'
;MASSIHTNTVTLRFLEEHEIMGEHMQGILDTDEVEIARNELGEIREIMAGHMLIEEGPQGAFDLFLANEPRLAAPIEKLKDDHNRLRTMLKDLAAAEGQPDELKAIKDLVKFFEVHEIRENAALEAAKRAAQ
;
A
#
# COMPACT_ATOMS: atom_id res chain seq x y z
N MET A 1 -26.34 9.29 -9.08
CA MET A 1 -25.40 9.02 -10.20
C MET A 1 -23.96 9.41 -9.89
N ALA A 2 -23.68 10.55 -9.23
CA ALA A 2 -22.31 10.94 -8.83
C ALA A 2 -21.60 9.92 -7.91
N SER A 3 -22.33 9.27 -6.99
CA SER A 3 -21.78 8.27 -6.05
C SER A 3 -21.17 7.03 -6.70
N SER A 4 -21.68 6.59 -7.86
CA SER A 4 -21.19 5.39 -8.55
C SER A 4 -19.94 5.67 -9.37
N ILE A 5 -19.84 6.86 -9.99
CA ILE A 5 -18.65 7.26 -10.75
C ILE A 5 -17.46 7.45 -9.80
N HIS A 6 -17.66 8.15 -8.68
CA HIS A 6 -16.62 8.34 -7.65
C HIS A 6 -16.08 7.01 -7.11
N THR A 7 -16.98 6.09 -6.73
CA THR A 7 -16.60 4.76 -6.23
C THR A 7 -15.77 3.98 -7.24
N ASN A 8 -16.17 4.01 -8.52
CA ASN A 8 -15.44 3.34 -9.59
C ASN A 8 -14.07 3.95 -9.83
N THR A 9 -13.95 5.28 -9.85
CA THR A 9 -12.66 5.97 -10.04
C THR A 9 -11.68 5.67 -8.91
N VAL A 10 -12.13 5.73 -7.65
CA VAL A 10 -11.27 5.43 -6.48
C VAL A 10 -10.82 3.97 -6.51
N THR A 11 -11.74 3.03 -6.78
CA THR A 11 -11.42 1.60 -6.80
C THR A 11 -10.47 1.22 -7.93
N LEU A 12 -10.64 1.80 -9.13
CA LEU A 12 -9.73 1.56 -10.25
C LEU A 12 -8.33 2.06 -9.95
N ARG A 13 -8.21 3.29 -9.45
CA ARG A 13 -6.90 3.87 -9.11
C ARG A 13 -6.19 3.08 -8.01
N PHE A 14 -6.93 2.63 -6.99
CA PHE A 14 -6.40 1.76 -5.93
C PHE A 14 -5.77 0.48 -6.52
N LEU A 15 -6.46 -0.19 -7.44
CA LEU A 15 -5.99 -1.42 -8.07
C LEU A 15 -4.78 -1.20 -8.99
N GLU A 16 -4.81 -0.13 -9.79
CA GLU A 16 -3.71 0.22 -10.71
C GLU A 16 -2.42 0.53 -9.93
N GLU A 17 -2.53 1.29 -8.83
CA GLU A 17 -1.36 1.63 -8.01
C GLU A 17 -0.80 0.39 -7.28
N HIS A 18 -1.64 -0.57 -6.85
CA HIS A 18 -1.20 -1.86 -6.31
C HIS A 18 -0.46 -2.72 -7.34
N GLU A 19 -0.96 -2.80 -8.58
CA GLU A 19 -0.29 -3.55 -9.65
C GLU A 19 1.12 -3.02 -9.90
N ILE A 20 1.26 -1.69 -10.06
CA ILE A 20 2.55 -1.05 -10.31
C ILE A 20 3.50 -1.22 -9.12
N MET A 21 3.04 -0.96 -7.89
CA MET A 21 3.87 -1.17 -6.70
C MET A 21 4.28 -2.63 -6.54
N GLY A 22 3.41 -3.58 -6.87
CA GLY A 22 3.69 -5.02 -6.87
C GLY A 22 4.85 -5.41 -7.79
N GLU A 23 4.91 -4.83 -8.99
CA GLU A 23 6.02 -5.08 -9.93
C GLU A 23 7.37 -4.60 -9.37
N HIS A 24 7.41 -3.39 -8.81
CA HIS A 24 8.62 -2.86 -8.18
C HIS A 24 9.03 -3.64 -6.92
N MET A 25 8.05 -4.06 -6.10
CA MET A 25 8.30 -4.90 -4.92
C MET A 25 8.95 -6.23 -5.32
N GLN A 26 8.46 -6.88 -6.37
CA GLN A 26 9.06 -8.10 -6.90
C GLN A 26 10.50 -7.86 -7.39
N GLY A 27 10.75 -6.77 -8.11
CA GLY A 27 12.10 -6.37 -8.54
C GLY A 27 13.08 -6.22 -7.37
N ILE A 28 12.63 -5.65 -6.24
CA ILE A 28 13.43 -5.54 -5.01
C ILE A 28 13.74 -6.90 -4.39
N LEU A 29 12.77 -7.82 -4.38
CA LEU A 29 12.95 -9.13 -3.75
C LEU A 29 13.91 -10.02 -4.55
N ASP A 30 13.89 -9.90 -5.87
CA ASP A 30 14.69 -10.71 -6.80
C ASP A 30 16.14 -10.25 -6.95
N THR A 31 16.44 -8.99 -6.64
CA THR A 31 17.80 -8.45 -6.77
C THR A 31 18.65 -8.66 -5.50
N ASP A 32 19.94 -8.90 -5.68
CA ASP A 32 20.94 -8.83 -4.60
C ASP A 32 21.77 -7.54 -4.65
N GLU A 33 21.43 -6.62 -5.56
CA GLU A 33 22.10 -5.35 -5.76
C GLU A 33 21.34 -4.22 -5.06
N VAL A 34 21.99 -3.56 -4.09
CA VAL A 34 21.39 -2.46 -3.31
C VAL A 34 21.02 -1.27 -4.18
N GLU A 35 21.77 -1.01 -5.26
CA GLU A 35 21.48 0.11 -6.17
C GLU A 35 20.17 -0.12 -6.96
N ILE A 36 19.94 -1.34 -7.44
CA ILE A 36 18.68 -1.72 -8.09
C ILE A 36 17.54 -1.62 -7.07
N ALA A 37 17.70 -2.22 -5.90
CA ALA A 37 16.68 -2.19 -4.85
C ALA A 37 16.31 -0.76 -4.42
N ARG A 38 17.28 0.16 -4.40
CA ARG A 38 17.06 1.57 -4.09
C ARG A 38 16.26 2.29 -5.18
N ASN A 39 16.57 2.03 -6.45
CA ASN A 39 15.85 2.62 -7.57
C ASN A 39 14.39 2.18 -7.58
N GLU A 40 14.13 0.88 -7.47
CA GLU A 40 12.77 0.31 -7.39
C GLU A 40 12.00 0.87 -6.17
N LEU A 41 12.67 1.00 -5.02
CA LEU A 41 12.03 1.61 -3.84
C LEU A 41 11.71 3.10 -4.07
N GLY A 42 12.52 3.81 -4.86
CA GLY A 42 12.24 5.18 -5.27
C GLY A 42 10.88 5.30 -5.94
N GLU A 43 10.61 4.44 -6.93
CA GLU A 43 9.33 4.38 -7.65
C GLU A 43 8.16 4.08 -6.70
N ILE A 44 8.31 3.09 -5.81
CA ILE A 44 7.28 2.76 -4.79
C ILE A 44 6.99 3.97 -3.89
N ARG A 45 8.01 4.72 -3.48
CA ARG A 45 7.84 5.89 -2.59
C ARG A 45 7.06 7.01 -3.25
N GLU A 46 7.25 7.24 -4.55
CA GLU A 46 6.52 8.25 -5.29
C GLU A 46 5.02 7.92 -5.36
N ILE A 47 4.68 6.65 -5.56
CA ILE A 47 3.30 6.17 -5.64
C ILE A 47 2.65 6.14 -4.25
N MET A 48 3.30 5.51 -3.27
CA MET A 48 2.74 5.21 -1.94
C MET A 48 2.24 6.45 -1.19
N ALA A 49 2.93 7.59 -1.30
CA ALA A 49 2.49 8.82 -0.64
C ALA A 49 1.15 9.32 -1.20
N GLY A 50 0.95 9.21 -2.51
CA GLY A 50 -0.31 9.50 -3.17
C GLY A 50 -1.37 8.45 -2.87
N HIS A 51 -0.97 7.17 -2.82
CA HIS A 51 -1.83 6.03 -2.55
C HIS A 51 -2.53 6.14 -1.19
N MET A 52 -1.75 6.36 -0.12
CA MET A 52 -2.31 6.51 1.23
C MET A 52 -3.33 7.65 1.35
N LEU A 53 -3.23 8.70 0.52
CA LEU A 53 -4.22 9.79 0.47
C LEU A 53 -5.53 9.36 -0.19
N ILE A 54 -5.48 8.44 -1.16
CA ILE A 54 -6.68 7.86 -1.77
C ILE A 54 -7.37 6.94 -0.78
N GLU A 55 -6.61 6.26 0.07
CA GLU A 55 -7.14 5.28 1.01
C GLU A 55 -7.74 5.92 2.25
N GLU A 56 -6.96 6.79 2.92
CA GLU A 56 -7.34 7.45 4.17
C GLU A 56 -8.04 8.80 3.97
N GLY A 57 -7.99 9.36 2.76
CA GLY A 57 -8.60 10.66 2.48
C GLY A 57 -10.13 10.65 2.60
N PRO A 58 -10.77 11.82 2.69
CA PRO A 58 -12.23 11.90 2.75
C PRO A 58 -12.88 11.26 1.53
N GLN A 59 -13.81 10.31 1.75
CA GLN A 59 -14.43 9.51 0.69
C GLN A 59 -13.41 8.66 -0.09
N GLY A 60 -12.31 8.30 0.57
CA GLY A 60 -11.27 7.41 0.05
C GLY A 60 -11.68 5.95 0.03
N ALA A 61 -10.75 5.07 -0.34
CA ALA A 61 -11.00 3.64 -0.48
C ALA A 61 -11.51 3.02 0.82
N PHE A 62 -10.93 3.37 1.97
CA PHE A 62 -11.35 2.80 3.26
C PHE A 62 -12.76 3.26 3.67
N ASP A 63 -13.12 4.51 3.40
CA ASP A 63 -14.49 5.01 3.63
C ASP A 63 -15.50 4.24 2.76
N LEU A 64 -15.16 3.99 1.49
CA LEU A 64 -16.00 3.21 0.58
C LEU A 64 -16.12 1.74 1.01
N PHE A 65 -15.03 1.15 1.51
CA PHE A 65 -15.06 -0.22 2.03
C PHE A 65 -15.99 -0.33 3.24
N LEU A 66 -15.92 0.62 4.18
CA LEU A 66 -16.80 0.67 5.36
C LEU A 66 -18.25 0.94 5.01
N ALA A 67 -18.52 1.76 3.99
CA ALA A 67 -19.87 2.03 3.53
C ALA A 67 -20.56 0.76 3.00
N ASN A 68 -19.80 -0.14 2.37
CA ASN A 68 -20.31 -1.40 1.83
C ASN A 68 -20.27 -2.55 2.86
N GLU A 69 -19.24 -2.65 3.70
CA GLU A 69 -19.10 -3.67 4.74
C GLU A 69 -18.61 -3.06 6.07
N PRO A 70 -19.54 -2.65 6.97
CA PRO A 70 -19.20 -2.05 8.26
C PRO A 70 -18.35 -2.94 9.17
N ARG A 71 -18.35 -4.27 8.99
CA ARG A 71 -17.51 -5.19 9.78
C ARG A 71 -16.02 -5.03 9.48
N LEU A 72 -15.66 -4.33 8.41
CA LEU A 72 -14.27 -3.99 8.09
C LEU A 72 -13.68 -2.92 9.02
N ALA A 73 -14.43 -2.36 9.98
CA ALA A 73 -13.92 -1.35 10.92
C ALA A 73 -12.59 -1.75 11.59
N ALA A 74 -12.52 -2.93 12.20
CA ALA A 74 -11.28 -3.39 12.85
C ALA A 74 -10.15 -3.70 11.84
N PRO A 75 -10.40 -4.42 10.72
CA PRO A 75 -9.42 -4.56 9.65
C PRO A 75 -8.87 -3.23 9.12
N ILE A 76 -9.72 -2.22 8.91
CA ILE A 76 -9.32 -0.92 8.36
C ILE A 76 -8.50 -0.11 9.36
N GLU A 77 -8.82 -0.15 10.65
CA GLU A 77 -7.95 0.45 11.67
C GLU A 77 -6.57 -0.22 11.68
N LYS A 78 -6.51 -1.55 11.46
CA LYS A 78 -5.24 -2.25 11.33
C LYS A 78 -4.44 -1.82 10.09
N LEU A 79 -5.10 -1.53 8.98
CA LEU A 79 -4.45 -1.00 7.77
C LEU A 79 -3.87 0.40 8.00
N LYS A 80 -4.58 1.27 8.71
CA LYS A 80 -4.06 2.59 9.12
C LYS A 80 -2.86 2.47 10.06
N ASP A 81 -2.88 1.51 10.97
CA ASP A 81 -1.71 1.20 11.81
C ASP A 81 -0.52 0.70 10.96
N ASP A 82 -0.79 -0.09 9.93
CA ASP A 82 0.22 -0.55 8.98
C ASP A 82 0.81 0.64 8.18
N HIS A 83 0.01 1.64 7.78
CA HIS A 83 0.53 2.88 7.17
C HIS A 83 1.48 3.63 8.11
N ASN A 84 1.13 3.75 9.40
CA ASN A 84 2.02 4.37 10.39
C ASN A 84 3.32 3.59 10.53
N ARG A 85 3.26 2.25 10.44
CA ARG A 85 4.45 1.40 10.45
C ARG A 85 5.29 1.58 9.19
N LEU A 86 4.70 1.60 8.00
CA LEU A 86 5.37 1.87 6.72
C LEU A 86 6.09 3.23 6.75
N ARG A 87 5.40 4.29 7.19
CA ARG A 87 5.99 5.64 7.36
C ARG A 87 7.21 5.62 8.28
N THR A 88 7.14 4.85 9.37
CA THR A 88 8.27 4.69 10.30
C THR A 88 9.43 3.94 9.65
N MET A 89 9.15 2.82 8.98
CA MET A 89 10.19 2.03 8.32
C MET A 89 10.87 2.79 7.19
N LEU A 90 10.14 3.58 6.41
CA LEU A 90 10.71 4.49 5.40
C LEU A 90 11.63 5.54 6.01
N LYS A 91 11.26 6.09 7.17
CA LYS A 91 12.09 7.05 7.89
C LYS A 91 13.35 6.39 8.44
N ASP A 92 13.24 5.19 9.00
CA ASP A 92 14.36 4.44 9.54
C ASP A 92 15.32 4.01 8.42
N LEU A 93 14.80 3.71 7.23
CA LEU A 93 15.61 3.35 6.07
C LEU A 93 16.52 4.50 5.62
N ALA A 94 16.08 5.76 5.73
CA ALA A 94 16.93 6.91 5.44
C ALA A 94 18.17 6.97 6.36
N ALA A 95 18.13 6.35 7.53
CA ALA A 95 19.30 6.21 8.41
C ALA A 95 20.19 5.01 8.07
N ALA A 96 19.65 4.01 7.35
CA ALA A 96 20.38 2.84 6.87
C ALA A 96 21.03 3.06 5.49
N GLU A 97 20.76 4.18 4.82
CA GLU A 97 21.31 4.49 3.50
C GLU A 97 22.84 4.50 3.52
N GLY A 98 23.45 3.73 2.60
CA GLY A 98 24.89 3.54 2.50
C GLY A 98 25.49 2.62 3.55
N GLN A 99 24.69 2.02 4.44
CA GLN A 99 25.15 1.05 5.42
C GLN A 99 25.22 -0.37 4.81
N PRO A 100 26.06 -1.27 5.34
CA PRO A 100 26.16 -2.65 4.84
C PRO A 100 24.85 -3.46 4.87
N ASP A 101 23.88 -3.05 5.70
CA ASP A 101 22.58 -3.69 5.87
C ASP A 101 21.42 -2.98 5.14
N GLU A 102 21.70 -1.95 4.33
CA GLU A 102 20.70 -1.21 3.58
C GLU A 102 19.78 -2.13 2.75
N LEU A 103 20.37 -3.04 1.96
CA LEU A 103 19.59 -3.98 1.14
C LEU A 103 18.64 -4.84 1.99
N LYS A 104 19.09 -5.28 3.16
CA LYS A 104 18.25 -6.05 4.08
C LYS A 104 17.10 -5.18 4.59
N ALA A 105 17.37 -3.93 4.95
CA ALA A 105 16.35 -3.00 5.42
C ALA A 105 15.30 -2.69 4.33
N ILE A 106 15.74 -2.52 3.07
CA ILE A 106 14.83 -2.36 1.91
C ILE A 106 13.95 -3.61 1.76
N LYS A 107 14.55 -4.82 1.76
CA LYS A 107 13.79 -6.08 1.63
C LYS A 107 12.82 -6.31 2.79
N ASP A 108 13.18 -5.92 4.02
CA ASP A 108 12.30 -6.02 5.19
C ASP A 108 11.11 -5.05 5.09
N LEU A 109 11.30 -3.86 4.54
CA LEU A 109 10.22 -2.91 4.22
C LEU A 109 9.26 -3.51 3.19
N VAL A 110 9.77 -4.03 2.08
CA VAL A 110 8.95 -4.62 1.02
C VAL A 110 8.14 -5.82 1.52
N LYS A 111 8.74 -6.71 2.30
CA LYS A 111 8.00 -7.84 2.90
C LYS A 111 6.87 -7.38 3.83
N PHE A 112 7.06 -6.27 4.52
CA PHE A 112 5.98 -5.69 5.32
C PHE A 112 4.87 -5.14 4.42
N PHE A 113 5.24 -4.47 3.33
CA PHE A 113 4.32 -3.96 2.32
C PHE A 113 3.50 -5.10 1.69
N GLU A 114 4.11 -6.18 1.20
CA GLU A 114 3.37 -7.33 0.61
C GLU A 114 2.27 -7.86 1.56
N VAL A 115 2.60 -7.97 2.84
CA VAL A 115 1.64 -8.43 3.86
C VAL A 115 0.51 -7.42 4.08
N HIS A 116 0.81 -6.12 3.99
CA HIS A 116 -0.16 -5.05 4.07
C HIS A 116 -1.08 -5.06 2.83
N GLU A 117 -0.54 -5.13 1.62
CA GLU A 117 -1.30 -5.18 0.37
C GLU A 117 -2.28 -6.38 0.33
N ILE A 118 -1.86 -7.54 0.83
CA ILE A 118 -2.74 -8.73 0.98
C ILE A 118 -3.96 -8.41 1.85
N ARG A 119 -3.79 -7.65 2.94
CA ARG A 119 -4.89 -7.28 3.84
C ARG A 119 -5.83 -6.29 3.17
N GLU A 120 -5.30 -5.36 2.39
CA GLU A 120 -6.09 -4.36 1.68
C GLU A 120 -6.92 -4.98 0.56
N ASN A 121 -6.29 -5.86 -0.22
CA ASN A 121 -6.97 -6.65 -1.25
C ASN A 121 -8.08 -7.52 -0.63
N ALA A 122 -7.85 -8.11 0.55
CA ALA A 122 -8.89 -8.85 1.27
C ALA A 122 -10.06 -7.95 1.73
N ALA A 123 -9.78 -6.74 2.20
CA ALA A 123 -10.79 -5.77 2.58
C ALA A 123 -11.62 -5.30 1.36
N LEU A 124 -10.94 -5.02 0.24
CA LEU A 124 -11.58 -4.68 -1.03
C LEU A 124 -12.52 -5.79 -1.49
N GLU A 125 -12.05 -7.05 -1.51
CA GLU A 125 -12.87 -8.18 -1.94
C GLU A 125 -14.08 -8.42 -1.03
N ALA A 126 -13.95 -8.21 0.28
CA ALA A 126 -15.07 -8.26 1.21
C ALA A 126 -16.10 -7.14 0.91
N ALA A 127 -15.63 -5.91 0.70
CA ALA A 127 -16.50 -4.77 0.37
C ALA A 127 -17.22 -4.97 -0.97
N LYS A 128 -16.53 -5.47 -2.01
CA LYS A 128 -17.13 -5.79 -3.31
C LYS A 128 -18.24 -6.82 -3.19
N ARG A 129 -18.04 -7.89 -2.40
CA ARG A 129 -19.05 -8.92 -2.17
C ARG A 129 -20.29 -8.38 -1.45
N ALA A 130 -20.12 -7.44 -0.53
CA ALA A 130 -21.23 -6.84 0.20
C ALA A 130 -22.03 -5.82 -0.65
N ALA A 131 -21.45 -5.31 -1.73
CA ALA A 131 -22.08 -4.36 -2.65
C ALA A 131 -22.89 -5.01 -3.80
N GLN A 132 -22.86 -6.34 -3.92
CA GLN A 132 -23.62 -7.14 -4.91
C GLN A 132 -24.99 -7.55 -4.37
#